data_AF-A0A2E3PS97-F1
#
_entry.id   AF-A0A2E3PS97-F1
#
_cell.length_a   1.000
_cell.length_b   1.000
_cell.length_c   1.000
_cell.angle_alpha   90.00
_cell.angle_beta   90.00
_cell.angle_gamma   90.00
#
_symmetry.space_group_name_H-M   'P 1'
#
loop_
_entity.id
_entity.type
_entity.pdbx_description
1 polymer ?
#
loop_
_entity_poly.entity_id
_entity_poly.type
_entity_poly.pdbx_seq_one_letter_code
_entity_poly.pdbx_strand_id
1 'polypeptide(L)' 'MSGEIINLRKARKARKRQDKDARAAENRIVFGRTKAERTVVKAENERAQRRIDAHLRGTDVDSDAGATDREDPDTDR' A
#
# COMPACT_ATOMS: atom_id res chain seq x y z
N MET A 1 -34.96 15.14 34.89
CA MET A 1 -34.38 14.39 33.76
C MET A 1 -32.99 14.93 33.51
N SER A 2 -31.96 14.17 33.85
CA SER A 2 -30.56 14.58 33.73
C SER A 2 -30.11 14.43 32.28
N GLY A 3 -29.81 15.55 31.61
CA GLY A 3 -29.22 15.54 30.28
C GLY A 3 -27.81 14.95 30.32
N GLU A 4 -27.59 13.86 29.61
CA GLU A 4 -26.29 13.21 29.52
C GLU A 4 -25.32 14.12 28.75
N ILE A 5 -24.25 14.56 29.42
CA ILE A 5 -23.25 15.46 28.81
C ILE A 5 -22.38 14.65 27.87
N ILE A 6 -22.75 14.65 26.58
CA ILE A 6 -22.05 13.87 25.56
C ILE A 6 -20.82 14.64 25.06
N ASN A 7 -19.65 13.99 25.08
CA ASN A 7 -18.44 14.59 24.54
C ASN A 7 -18.43 14.53 23.01
N LEU A 8 -18.78 15.66 22.38
CA LEU A 8 -18.85 15.79 20.92
C LEU A 8 -17.51 15.52 20.21
N ARG A 9 -16.36 15.74 20.86
CA ARG A 9 -15.05 15.43 20.26
C ARG A 9 -14.87 13.92 20.09
N LYS A 10 -15.24 13.13 21.11
CA LYS A 10 -15.22 11.66 21.03
C LYS A 10 -16.19 11.15 19.97
N ALA A 11 -17.41 11.69 19.93
CA ALA A 11 -18.41 11.34 18.92
C ALA A 11 -17.92 11.62 17.49
N ARG A 12 -17.35 12.82 17.25
CA ARG A 12 -16.75 13.16 15.94
C ARG A 12 -15.59 12.23 15.57
N LYS A 13 -14.75 11.86 16.53
CA LYS A 13 -13.62 10.92 16.30
C LYS A 13 -14.13 9.52 15.93
N ALA A 14 -15.19 9.05 16.60
CA ALA A 14 -15.81 7.77 16.29
C ALA A 14 -16.37 7.76 14.86
N ARG A 15 -17.13 8.80 14.48
CA ARG A 15 -17.65 8.95 13.11
C ARG A 15 -16.53 8.95 12.06
N LYS A 16 -15.47 9.73 12.29
CA LYS A 16 -14.29 9.75 11.39
C LYS A 16 -13.61 8.38 11.26
N ARG A 17 -13.65 7.51 12.28
CA ARG A 17 -13.12 6.15 12.19
C ARG A 17 -14.04 5.28 11.33
N GLN A 18 -15.34 5.32 11.59
CA GLN A 18 -16.34 4.59 10.80
C GLN A 18 -16.28 4.97 9.31
N ASP A 19 -16.17 6.26 8.99
CA ASP A 19 -16.04 6.72 7.60
C ASP A 19 -14.78 6.17 6.92
N LYS A 20 -13.66 6.05 7.65
CA LYS A 20 -12.42 5.45 7.14
C LYS A 20 -12.57 3.96 6.91
N ASP A 21 -13.23 3.26 7.83
CA ASP A 21 -13.45 1.82 7.74
C ASP A 21 -14.37 1.47 6.56
N ALA A 22 -15.43 2.27 6.33
CA ALA A 22 -16.32 2.15 5.18
C ALA A 22 -15.56 2.34 3.85
N ARG A 23 -14.76 3.40 3.73
CA ARG A 23 -13.91 3.63 2.56
C ARG A 23 -12.90 2.50 2.35
N ALA A 24 -12.34 1.94 3.43
CA ALA A 24 -11.44 0.81 3.35
C ALA A 24 -12.15 -0.48 2.90
N ALA A 25 -13.43 -0.65 3.21
CA ALA A 25 -14.25 -1.75 2.71
C ALA A 25 -14.61 -1.56 1.23
N GLU A 26 -15.01 -0.36 0.82
CA GLU A 26 -15.23 -0.03 -0.60
C GLU A 26 -13.96 -0.26 -1.42
N ASN A 27 -12.80 0.19 -0.95
CA ASN A 27 -11.53 -0.04 -1.63
C ASN A 27 -11.18 -1.54 -1.73
N ARG A 28 -11.56 -2.37 -0.75
CA ARG A 28 -11.41 -3.83 -0.84
C ARG A 28 -12.29 -4.44 -1.93
N ILE A 29 -13.51 -3.92 -2.10
CA ILE A 29 -14.44 -4.37 -3.14
C ILE A 29 -13.95 -3.91 -4.52
N VAL A 30 -13.61 -2.62 -4.67
CA VAL A 30 -13.23 -2.00 -5.95
C VAL A 30 -11.89 -2.50 -6.45
N PHE A 31 -10.88 -2.58 -5.58
CA PHE A 31 -9.52 -2.94 -5.98
C PHE A 31 -9.16 -4.40 -5.68
N GLY A 32 -10.06 -5.15 -5.04
CA GLY A 32 -9.93 -6.58 -4.74
C GLY A 32 -8.85 -6.95 -3.71
N ARG A 33 -7.88 -6.08 -3.44
CA ARG A 33 -6.74 -6.30 -2.53
C ARG A 33 -6.32 -5.01 -1.85
N THR A 34 -6.00 -5.08 -0.57
CA THR A 34 -5.46 -3.91 0.15
C THR A 34 -4.01 -3.61 -0.27
N LYS A 35 -3.54 -2.38 -0.01
CA LYS A 35 -2.13 -2.03 -0.25
C LYS A 35 -1.17 -2.95 0.50
N ALA A 36 -1.51 -3.33 1.74
CA ALA A 36 -0.71 -4.23 2.56
C ALA A 36 -0.62 -5.64 1.95
N GLU A 37 -1.74 -6.21 1.51
CA GLU A 37 -1.76 -7.50 0.82
C GLU A 37 -0.94 -7.48 -0.47
N ARG A 38 -1.11 -6.42 -1.28
CA ARG A 38 -0.30 -6.22 -2.49
C ARG A 38 1.20 -6.17 -2.20
N THR A 39 1.61 -5.48 -1.14
CA THR A 39 3.04 -5.40 -0.78
C THR A 39 3.59 -6.75 -0.34
N VAL A 40 2.82 -7.54 0.42
CA VAL A 40 3.22 -8.88 0.84
C VAL A 40 3.36 -9.79 -0.39
N VAL A 41 2.35 -9.83 -1.26
CA VAL A 41 2.39 -10.64 -2.49
C VAL A 41 3.56 -10.22 -3.40
N LYS A 42 3.81 -8.92 -3.53
CA LYS A 42 4.97 -8.42 -4.30
C LYS A 42 6.28 -8.92 -3.71
N ALA A 43 6.47 -8.81 -2.40
CA ALA A 43 7.68 -9.27 -1.72
C ALA A 43 7.86 -10.80 -1.82
N GLU A 44 6.77 -11.56 -1.76
CA GLU A 44 6.79 -13.01 -1.97
C GLU A 44 7.18 -13.38 -3.41
N ASN A 45 6.61 -12.70 -4.39
CA ASN A 45 6.96 -12.89 -5.80
C ASN A 45 8.42 -12.53 -6.08
N GLU A 46 8.92 -11.42 -5.56
CA GLU A 46 10.33 -11.03 -5.69
C GLU A 46 11.28 -12.04 -5.04
N ARG A 47 10.90 -12.63 -3.89
CA ARG A 47 11.68 -13.70 -3.26
C ARG A 47 11.65 -14.97 -4.11
N ALA A 48 10.50 -15.30 -4.69
CA ALA A 48 10.36 -16.46 -5.57
C ALA A 48 11.20 -16.29 -6.84
N GLN A 49 11.15 -15.12 -7.48
CA GLN A 49 11.98 -14.76 -8.64
C GLN A 49 13.46 -14.87 -8.30
N ARG A 50 13.92 -14.23 -7.22
CA ARG A 50 15.32 -14.31 -6.77
C ARG A 50 15.80 -15.74 -6.54
N ARG A 51 14.95 -16.62 -6.01
CA ARG A 51 15.29 -18.05 -5.84
C ARG A 51 15.43 -18.75 -7.19
N ILE A 52 14.52 -18.49 -8.13
CA ILE A 52 14.57 -19.06 -9.47
C ILE A 52 15.82 -18.56 -10.21
N ASP A 53 16.09 -17.26 -10.16
CA ASP A 53 17.24 -16.61 -10.79
C ASP A 53 18.56 -17.18 -10.25
N ALA A 54 18.67 -17.38 -8.93
CA ALA A 54 19.85 -17.98 -8.30
C ALA A 54 20.12 -19.44 -8.73
N HIS A 55 19.09 -20.14 -9.22
CA HIS A 55 19.20 -21.52 -9.71
C HIS A 55 19.29 -21.60 -11.24
N LEU A 56 19.16 -20.47 -11.94
CA LEU A 56 19.30 -20.41 -13.39
C LEU A 56 20.79 -20.41 -13.76
N ARG A 57 21.28 -21.54 -14.29
CA ARG A 57 22.65 -21.64 -14.80
C ARG A 57 22.73 -20.96 -16.18
N GLY A 58 22.91 -19.65 -16.23
CA GLY A 58 23.11 -18.94 -17.50
C GLY A 58 22.98 -17.42 -17.54
N THR A 59 22.87 -16.70 -16.42
CA THR A 59 22.95 -15.23 -16.44
C THR A 59 24.19 -14.75 -15.72
N ASP A 60 25.34 -15.00 -16.33
CA ASP A 60 26.49 -14.09 -16.24
C ASP A 60 26.12 -12.81 -16.98
N VAL A 61 25.16 -12.03 -16.45
CA VAL A 61 24.94 -10.66 -16.91
C VAL A 61 25.44 -9.76 -15.81
N ASP A 62 26.66 -9.33 -16.05
CA ASP A 62 27.42 -8.39 -15.27
C ASP A 62 26.58 -7.21 -14.77
N SER A 63 26.91 -6.84 -13.54
CA SER A 63 26.79 -5.50 -12.98
C SER A 63 27.03 -4.39 -14.00
N ASP A 64 26.25 -3.31 -13.85
CA ASP A 64 26.41 -1.96 -14.43
C ASP A 64 25.52 -1.60 -15.63
N ALA A 65 24.36 -1.00 -15.32
CA ALA A 65 23.68 -0.10 -16.26
C ALA A 65 22.81 0.91 -15.51
N GLY A 66 23.41 2.05 -15.17
CA GLY A 66 22.78 3.35 -15.40
C GLY A 66 21.82 3.85 -14.32
N ALA A 67 22.38 4.58 -13.37
CA ALA A 67 21.69 5.72 -12.77
C ALA A 67 21.07 6.59 -13.88
N THR A 68 19.75 6.75 -13.86
CA THR A 68 19.11 7.96 -14.36
C THR A 68 18.08 8.37 -13.32
N ASP A 69 18.45 9.37 -12.51
CA ASP A 69 17.50 10.32 -11.95
C ASP A 69 16.68 10.86 -13.13
N ARG A 70 15.46 10.34 -13.33
CA ARG A 70 14.41 11.14 -13.97
C ARG A 70 13.78 11.94 -12.84
N GLU A 71 14.20 13.19 -12.70
CA GLU A 71 13.33 14.19 -12.10
C GLU A 71 12.02 14.17 -12.87
N ASP A 72 10.90 14.08 -12.16
CA ASP A 72 9.56 14.28 -12.70
C ASP A 72 9.25 15.79 -12.66
N PRO A 73 9.36 16.57 -13.76
CA PRO A 73 8.77 17.90 -13.79
C PRO A 73 7.30 17.72 -14.13
N ASP A 74 6.45 17.64 -13.11
CA ASP A 74 5.07 18.16 -13.12
C ASP A 74 4.26 17.53 -11.98
N THR A 75 4.47 18.05 -10.77
CA THR A 75 3.42 18.05 -9.74
C THR A 75 3.06 19.48 -9.40
N ASP A 76 2.37 20.14 -10.32
CA ASP A 76 1.48 21.26 -10.00
C ASP A 76 0.20 21.12 -10.83
N ARG A 77 -0.82 20.48 -10.23
CA ARG A 77 -2.22 20.63 -10.60
C ARG A 77 -3.15 20.35 -9.43
#